data_AF-A0A6B3LXW3-F1
#
_entry.id   AF-A0A6B3LXW3-F1
#
_cell.length_a   1.000
_cell.length_b   1.000
_cell.length_c   1.000
_cell.angle_alpha   90.00
_cell.angle_beta   90.00
_cell.angle_gamma   90.00
#
_symmetry.space_group_name_H-M   'P 1'
#
loop_
_entity.id
_entity.type
_entity.pdbx_description
1 polymer ?
#
loop_
_entity_poly.entity_id
_entity_poly.type
_entity_poly.pdbx_seq_one_letter_code
_entity_poly.pdbx_strand_id
1 'polypeptide(L)'
;MKELYFAIAIFAGLAITVQTGINSQLSIVTRNPVLTALISFVVGTAALLLYLLFSDRNALLQPVSVQAKWWLYTGGLLGALYVSTIVVIAPRLGAATTLGFVVASQLIFAVIFDQFGWLGFRCARCLH
;
A
#
# COMPACT_ATOMS: atom_id res chain seq x y z
N MET A 1 21.92 12.73 0.07
CA MET A 1 21.03 11.89 0.93
C MET A 1 19.55 12.19 0.70
N LYS A 2 19.07 13.44 0.76
CA LYS A 2 17.65 13.78 0.50
C LYS A 2 17.17 13.41 -0.92
N GLU A 3 18.01 13.66 -1.93
CA GLU A 3 17.73 13.28 -3.33
C GLU A 3 17.42 11.79 -3.51
N LEU A 4 18.07 10.91 -2.75
CA LEU A 4 17.81 9.47 -2.80
C LEU A 4 16.39 9.14 -2.31
N TYR A 5 15.92 9.79 -1.26
CA TYR A 5 14.56 9.57 -0.75
C TYR A 5 13.50 10.06 -1.74
N PHE A 6 13.75 11.18 -2.43
CA PHE A 6 12.86 11.63 -3.51
C PHE A 6 12.84 10.65 -4.67
N ALA A 7 13.99 10.13 -5.09
CA ALA A 7 14.05 9.10 -6.13
C ALA A 7 13.25 7.85 -5.74
N ILE A 8 13.43 7.34 -4.51
CA ILE A 8 12.68 6.17 -4.01
C ILE A 8 11.16 6.45 -4.02
N ALA A 9 10.73 7.64 -3.61
CA ALA A 9 9.32 8.02 -3.63
C ALA A 9 8.74 8.05 -5.06
N ILE A 10 9.50 8.58 -6.03
CA ILE A 10 9.12 8.57 -7.44
C ILE A 10 8.99 7.13 -7.95
N PHE A 11 9.95 6.26 -7.63
CA PHE A 11 9.89 4.84 -8.00
C PHE A 11 8.70 4.11 -7.37
N ALA A 12 8.33 4.43 -6.13
CA ALA A 12 7.14 3.89 -5.50
C ALA A 12 5.87 4.30 -6.26
N GLY A 13 5.75 5.56 -6.67
CA GLY A 13 4.63 6.04 -7.48
C GLY A 13 4.54 5.33 -8.84
N LEU A 14 5.69 5.13 -9.51
CA LEU A 14 5.76 4.36 -10.75
C LEU A 14 5.31 2.90 -10.52
N ALA A 15 5.79 2.26 -9.46
CA ALA A 15 5.43 0.88 -9.13
C ALA A 15 3.93 0.71 -8.91
N ILE A 16 3.27 1.62 -8.20
CA ILE A 16 1.81 1.59 -8.00
C ILE A 16 1.05 1.76 -9.32
N THR A 17 1.54 2.62 -10.21
CA THR A 17 0.93 2.84 -11.53
C THR A 17 1.02 1.58 -12.40
N VAL A 18 2.21 0.95 -12.45
CA VAL A 18 2.43 -0.31 -13.16
C VAL A 18 1.58 -1.44 -12.56
N GLN A 19 1.55 -1.55 -11.23
CA GLN A 19 0.74 -2.55 -10.52
C GLN A 19 -0.76 -2.39 -10.84
N THR A 20 -1.25 -1.15 -10.92
CA THR A 20 -2.65 -0.87 -11.30
C THR A 20 -2.97 -1.42 -12.69
N GLY A 21 -2.07 -1.22 -13.66
CA GLY A 21 -2.20 -1.79 -15.00
C GLY A 21 -2.17 -3.32 -15.01
N ILE A 22 -1.17 -3.92 -14.35
CA ILE A 22 -1.02 -5.38 -14.26
C ILE A 22 -2.26 -6.02 -13.62
N ASN A 23 -2.71 -5.51 -12.48
CA ASN A 23 -3.86 -6.05 -11.77
C ASN A 23 -5.16 -5.87 -12.57
N SER A 24 -5.29 -4.76 -13.30
CA SER A 24 -6.43 -4.55 -14.21
C SER A 24 -6.48 -5.63 -15.31
N GLN A 25 -5.34 -5.94 -15.92
CA GLN A 25 -5.24 -7.00 -16.93
C GLN A 25 -5.48 -8.38 -16.32
N LEU A 26 -4.89 -8.68 -15.16
CA LEU A 26 -5.10 -9.94 -14.45
C LEU A 26 -6.58 -10.14 -14.09
N SER A 27 -7.30 -9.06 -13.75
CA SER A 27 -8.73 -9.15 -13.47
C SER A 27 -9.61 -9.51 -14.65
N ILE A 28 -9.16 -9.22 -15.88
CA ILE A 28 -9.86 -9.66 -17.09
C ILE A 28 -9.76 -11.18 -17.23
N VAL A 29 -8.57 -11.73 -16.90
CA VAL A 29 -8.30 -13.17 -16.95
C VAL A 29 -9.04 -13.91 -15.84
N THR A 30 -8.97 -13.43 -14.60
CA THR A 30 -9.58 -14.08 -13.43
C THR A 30 -11.10 -13.86 -13.34
N ARG A 31 -11.63 -12.82 -13.99
CA ARG A 31 -13.02 -12.36 -13.90
C ARG A 31 -13.51 -12.12 -12.46
N ASN A 32 -12.60 -11.95 -11.52
CA ASN A 32 -12.92 -11.77 -10.10
C ASN A 32 -11.89 -10.82 -9.45
N PRO A 33 -12.30 -9.62 -9.02
CA PRO A 33 -11.41 -8.63 -8.41
C PRO A 33 -10.76 -9.09 -7.11
N VAL A 34 -11.49 -9.85 -6.29
CA VAL A 34 -10.99 -10.37 -5.00
C VAL A 34 -9.94 -11.44 -5.24
N LEU A 35 -10.18 -12.35 -6.19
CA LEU A 35 -9.19 -13.36 -6.58
C LEU A 35 -7.92 -12.70 -7.17
N THR A 36 -8.10 -11.64 -7.96
CA THR A 36 -6.98 -10.84 -8.50
C THR A 36 -6.14 -10.25 -7.39
N ALA A 37 -6.77 -9.58 -6.42
CA ALA A 37 -6.08 -9.02 -5.27
C ALA A 37 -5.36 -10.12 -4.48
N LEU A 38 -6.02 -11.27 -4.23
CA LEU A 38 -5.42 -12.40 -3.53
C LEU A 38 -4.14 -12.88 -4.24
N ILE A 39 -4.18 -13.06 -5.56
CA ILE A 39 -3.00 -13.47 -6.35
C ILE A 39 -1.88 -12.43 -6.21
N SER A 40 -2.18 -11.14 -6.35
CA SER A 40 -1.18 -10.07 -6.20
C SER A 40 -0.57 -10.05 -4.80
N PHE A 41 -1.36 -10.29 -3.75
CA PHE A 41 -0.88 -10.36 -2.38
C PHE A 41 -0.05 -11.62 -2.11
N VAL A 42 -0.43 -12.77 -2.67
CA VAL A 42 0.38 -14.00 -2.55
C VAL A 42 1.74 -13.81 -3.20
N VAL A 43 1.78 -13.29 -4.43
CA VAL A 43 3.04 -13.03 -5.15
C VAL A 43 3.89 -11.98 -4.41
N GLY A 44 3.28 -10.89 -3.96
CA GLY A 44 3.97 -9.86 -3.18
C GLY A 44 4.52 -10.38 -1.85
N THR A 45 3.74 -11.19 -1.13
CA THR A 45 4.16 -11.82 0.12
C THR A 45 5.32 -12.78 -0.11
N ALA A 46 5.27 -13.60 -1.17
CA ALA A 46 6.37 -14.49 -1.53
C ALA A 46 7.66 -13.70 -1.84
N ALA A 47 7.56 -12.60 -2.60
CA ALA A 47 8.70 -11.74 -2.89
C ALA A 47 9.28 -11.09 -1.61
N LEU A 48 8.42 -10.64 -0.69
CA LEU A 48 8.84 -10.09 0.60
C LEU A 48 9.52 -11.14 1.49
N LEU A 49 8.99 -12.37 1.53
CA LEU A 49 9.60 -13.47 2.27
C LEU A 49 10.98 -13.81 1.71
N LEU A 50 11.13 -13.89 0.39
CA LEU A 50 12.43 -14.11 -0.24
C LEU A 50 13.41 -12.97 0.10
N TYR A 51 12.98 -11.72 -0.05
CA TYR A 51 13.81 -10.57 0.30
C TYR A 51 14.26 -10.62 1.77
N LEU A 52 13.35 -10.94 2.69
CA LEU A 52 13.65 -11.06 4.12
C LEU A 52 14.69 -12.15 4.37
N LEU A 53 14.55 -13.33 3.75
CA LEU A 53 15.52 -14.42 3.89
C LEU A 53 16.92 -14.05 3.39
N PHE A 54 17.05 -13.15 2.41
CA PHE A 54 18.34 -12.67 1.94
C PHE A 54 18.90 -11.49 2.76
N SER A 55 18.02 -10.63 3.28
CA SER A 55 18.42 -9.42 4.01
C SER A 55 18.68 -9.66 5.49
N ASP A 56 17.84 -10.46 6.15
CA ASP A 56 17.96 -10.80 7.58
C ASP A 56 17.30 -12.16 7.85
N ARG A 57 18.14 -13.20 7.84
CA ARG A 57 17.71 -14.60 8.06
C ARG A 57 17.10 -14.83 9.44
N ASN A 58 17.46 -14.03 10.43
CA ASN A 58 17.02 -14.23 11.81
C ASN A 58 15.73 -13.47 12.12
N ALA A 59 15.28 -12.56 11.25
CA ALA A 59 14.07 -11.77 11.45
C ALA A 59 12.81 -12.64 11.68
N LEU A 60 12.72 -13.81 11.00
CA LEU A 60 11.60 -14.75 11.17
C LEU A 60 11.60 -15.47 12.52
N LEU A 61 12.74 -15.52 13.20
CA LEU A 61 12.91 -16.15 14.52
C LEU A 61 12.71 -15.17 15.67
N GLN A 62 12.66 -13.86 15.38
CA GLN A 62 12.41 -12.86 16.40
C GLN A 62 10.94 -12.88 16.81
N PRO A 63 10.63 -13.02 18.10
CA PRO A 63 9.26 -12.96 18.57
C PRO A 63 8.70 -11.57 18.29
N VAL A 64 7.62 -11.51 17.53
CA VAL A 64 6.83 -10.29 17.39
C VAL A 64 6.25 -9.96 18.76
N SER A 65 6.45 -8.72 19.23
CA SER A 65 5.95 -8.31 20.55
C SER A 65 4.45 -8.56 20.66
N VAL A 66 4.08 -9.45 21.57
CA VAL A 66 2.68 -9.82 21.86
C VAL A 66 1.87 -8.63 22.41
N GLN A 67 2.54 -7.55 22.82
CA GLN A 67 1.93 -6.30 23.30
C GLN A 67 1.60 -5.31 22.17
N ALA A 68 1.90 -5.63 20.92
CA ALA A 68 1.54 -4.78 19.79
C ALA A 68 0.01 -4.65 19.67
N LYS A 69 -0.48 -3.42 19.49
CA LYS A 69 -1.91 -3.15 19.30
C LYS A 69 -2.41 -3.86 18.04
N TRP A 70 -3.52 -4.59 18.14
CA TRP A 70 -4.06 -5.44 17.07
C TRP A 70 -4.24 -4.72 15.72
N TRP A 71 -4.57 -3.42 15.75
CA TRP A 71 -4.82 -2.65 14.53
C TRP A 71 -3.56 -2.46 13.68
N LEU A 72 -2.36 -2.62 14.25
CA LEU A 72 -1.08 -2.54 13.51
C LEU A 72 -1.00 -3.60 12.40
N TYR A 73 -1.68 -4.72 12.56
CA TYR A 73 -1.69 -5.82 11.59
C TYR A 73 -2.74 -5.64 10.48
N THR A 74 -3.56 -4.59 10.54
CA THR A 74 -4.65 -4.35 9.56
C THR A 74 -4.17 -3.76 8.23
N GLY A 75 -2.89 -3.38 8.12
CA GLY A 75 -2.34 -2.79 6.90
C GLY A 75 -2.53 -3.67 5.66
N GLY A 76 -2.36 -4.99 5.79
CA GLY A 76 -2.61 -5.94 4.70
C GLY A 76 -4.07 -5.95 4.25
N LEU A 77 -5.02 -5.83 5.19
CA LEU A 77 -6.45 -5.74 4.87
C LEU A 77 -6.77 -4.46 4.10
N LEU A 78 -6.23 -3.32 4.52
CA LEU A 78 -6.41 -2.03 3.82
C LEU A 78 -5.83 -2.08 2.40
N GLY A 79 -4.67 -2.73 2.23
CA GLY A 79 -4.08 -2.94 0.91
C GLY A 79 -4.91 -3.88 0.02
N ALA A 80 -5.47 -4.95 0.57
CA ALA A 80 -6.34 -5.86 -0.17
C ALA A 80 -7.62 -5.16 -0.66
N LEU A 81 -8.21 -4.33 0.21
CA LEU A 81 -9.34 -3.47 -0.16
C LEU A 81 -8.94 -2.50 -1.27
N TYR A 82 -7.80 -1.80 -1.12
CA TYR A 82 -7.30 -0.87 -2.12
C TYR A 82 -7.14 -1.52 -3.50
N VAL A 83 -6.42 -2.64 -3.59
CA VAL A 83 -6.18 -3.34 -4.86
C VAL A 83 -7.50 -3.82 -5.47
N SER A 84 -8.38 -4.42 -4.67
CA SER A 84 -9.69 -4.90 -5.15
C SER A 84 -10.53 -3.77 -5.72
N THR A 85 -10.56 -2.61 -5.05
CA THR A 85 -11.27 -1.42 -5.52
C THR A 85 -10.66 -0.89 -6.81
N ILE A 86 -9.33 -0.71 -6.86
CA ILE A 86 -8.63 -0.19 -8.04
C ILE A 86 -8.89 -1.07 -9.26
N VAL A 87 -8.84 -2.39 -9.11
CA VAL A 87 -9.11 -3.34 -10.19
C VAL A 87 -10.51 -3.16 -10.80
N VAL A 88 -11.50 -2.79 -9.99
CA VAL A 88 -12.88 -2.56 -10.45
C VAL A 88 -13.02 -1.21 -11.16
N ILE A 89 -12.36 -0.17 -10.66
CA ILE A 89 -12.57 1.22 -11.14
C ILE A 89 -11.59 1.62 -12.25
N ALA A 90 -10.35 1.13 -12.23
CA ALA A 90 -9.29 1.54 -13.17
C ALA A 90 -9.64 1.26 -14.64
N PRO A 91 -10.22 0.10 -15.01
CA PRO A 91 -10.67 -0.13 -16.38
C PRO A 91 -11.80 0.79 -16.84
N ARG A 92 -12.59 1.36 -15.91
CA ARG A 92 -13.75 2.21 -16.21
C ARG A 92 -13.38 3.67 -16.34
N LEU A 93 -12.50 4.17 -15.48
CA LEU A 93 -12.13 5.59 -15.40
C LEU A 93 -10.80 5.89 -16.09
N GLY A 94 -10.00 4.86 -16.41
CA GLY A 94 -8.61 4.99 -16.80
C GLY A 94 -7.68 5.15 -15.59
N ALA A 95 -6.39 4.88 -15.81
CA ALA A 95 -5.37 4.92 -14.76
C ALA A 95 -5.16 6.33 -14.21
N ALA A 96 -5.04 7.34 -15.09
CA ALA A 96 -4.80 8.72 -14.69
C ALA A 96 -5.92 9.28 -13.80
N THR A 97 -7.18 9.08 -14.20
CA THR A 97 -8.35 9.52 -13.43
C THR A 97 -8.42 8.80 -12.09
N THR A 98 -8.30 7.46 -12.09
CA THR A 98 -8.37 6.65 -10.88
C THR A 98 -7.29 7.04 -9.87
N LEU A 99 -6.03 7.07 -10.30
CA LEU A 99 -4.91 7.39 -9.43
C LEU A 99 -4.91 8.87 -9.02
N GLY A 100 -5.39 9.77 -9.88
CA GLY A 100 -5.57 11.18 -9.55
C GLY A 100 -6.51 11.39 -8.36
N PHE A 101 -7.69 10.76 -8.38
CA PHE A 101 -8.62 10.82 -7.25
C PHE A 101 -8.07 10.14 -5.99
N VAL A 102 -7.40 8.99 -6.15
CA VAL A 102 -6.75 8.30 -5.04
C VAL A 102 -5.72 9.21 -4.36
N VAL A 103 -4.79 9.78 -5.12
CA VAL A 103 -3.74 10.66 -4.59
C VAL A 103 -4.35 11.92 -3.97
N ALA A 104 -5.34 12.54 -4.62
CA ALA A 104 -6.02 13.71 -4.07
C ALA A 104 -6.66 13.40 -2.70
N SER A 105 -7.36 12.26 -2.58
CA SER A 105 -7.94 11.85 -1.29
C SER A 105 -6.88 11.52 -0.23
N GLN A 106 -5.79 10.86 -0.63
CA GLN A 106 -4.66 10.56 0.27
C GLN A 106 -4.05 11.84 0.84
N LEU A 107 -3.88 12.89 0.03
CA LEU A 107 -3.38 14.18 0.48
C LEU A 107 -4.33 14.87 1.47
N ILE A 108 -5.65 14.85 1.19
CA ILE A 108 -6.66 15.40 2.10
C ILE A 108 -6.61 14.69 3.46
N PHE A 109 -6.61 13.36 3.47
CA PHE A 109 -6.56 12.59 4.71
C PHE A 109 -5.22 12.71 5.42
N ALA A 110 -4.10 12.83 4.71
CA ALA A 110 -2.79 13.08 5.32
C ALA A 110 -2.80 14.39 6.12
N VAL A 111 -3.33 15.48 5.54
CA VAL A 111 -3.46 16.76 6.24
C VAL A 111 -4.35 16.63 7.48
N ILE A 112 -5.49 15.93 7.37
CA ILE A 112 -6.37 15.69 8.52
C ILE A 112 -5.64 14.92 9.63
N PHE A 113 -4.91 13.87 9.28
CA PHE A 113 -4.21 13.02 10.24
C PHE A 113 -3.08 13.79 10.93
N ASP A 114 -2.35 14.63 10.20
CA ASP A 114 -1.33 15.52 10.76
C ASP A 114 -1.92 16.60 11.68
N GLN A 115 -3.13 17.10 11.40
CA GLN A 115 -3.79 18.06 12.29
C GLN A 115 -4.07 17.45 13.66
N PHE A 116 -4.54 16.19 13.71
CA PHE A 116 -4.95 15.53 14.96
C PHE A 116 -3.90 14.58 15.56
N GLY A 117 -2.77 14.35 14.88
CA GLY A 117 -1.74 13.40 15.32
C GLY A 117 -2.20 11.94 15.33
N TRP A 118 -3.16 11.58 14.47
CA TRP A 118 -3.68 10.22 14.41
C TRP A 118 -2.61 9.22 13.96
N LEU A 119 -2.73 7.95 14.37
CA LEU A 119 -1.81 6.86 14.04
C LEU A 119 -0.31 7.11 14.34
N GLY A 120 -0.01 8.08 15.21
CA GLY A 120 1.37 8.41 15.59
C GLY A 120 2.05 9.43 14.67
N PHE A 121 1.30 10.08 13.77
CA PHE A 121 1.80 11.21 12.98
C PHE A 121 2.05 12.45 13.86
N ARG A 122 2.88 13.38 13.36
CA ARG A 122 3.18 14.65 14.07
C ARG A 122 1.90 15.47 14.18
N CYS A 123 1.46 15.76 15.42
CA CYS A 123 0.29 16.59 15.65
C CYS A 123 0.61 18.08 15.49
N ALA A 124 0.10 18.71 14.43
CA ALA A 124 0.28 20.14 14.20
C ALA A 124 -0.56 21.00 15.16
N ARG A 125 -1.74 20.52 15.58
CA ARG A 125 -2.69 21.28 16.42
C ARG A 125 -2.54 21.03 17.93
N CYS A 126 -1.83 19.97 18.35
CA CYS A 126 -1.59 19.67 19.77
C CYS A 126 -0.41 20.45 20.37
N LEU A 127 0.30 21.22 19.54
CA LEU A 127 1.42 22.07 19.94
C LEU A 127 0.98 23.49 20.36
N HIS A 128 -0.32 23.77 20.29
CA HIS A 128 -0.99 24.98 20.81
C HIS A 128 -2.00 24.59 21.87
#